data_AF-A0A7V8WE19-F1
#
_entry.id   AF-A0A7V8WE19-F1
#
_cell.length_a   1.000
_cell.length_b   1.000
_cell.length_c   1.000
_cell.angle_alpha   90.00
_cell.angle_beta   90.00
_cell.angle_gamma   90.00
#
_symmetry.space_group_name_H-M   'P 1'
#
loop_
_entity.id
_entity.type
_entity.pdbx_description
1 polymer ?
#
loop_
_entity_poly.entity_id
_entity_poly.type
_entity_poly.pdbx_seq_one_letter_code
_entity_poly.pdbx_strand_id
1 'polypeptide(L)' 'MHAAITRSDGWYSAECLEVAVVTQGRTLDETVANLRDAIALHLEDGDDSALGLLPPLALHVTFEDAVM' A
#
# COMPACT_ATOMS: atom_id res chain seq x y z
N MET A 1 4.44 7.84 -2.83
CA MET A 1 4.01 6.45 -3.06
C MET A 1 2.51 6.45 -3.17
N HIS A 2 1.98 5.73 -4.14
CA HIS A 2 0.57 5.66 -4.43
C HIS A 2 0.11 4.24 -4.23
N ALA A 3 -1.03 4.09 -3.57
CA ALA A 3 -1.67 2.81 -3.42
C ALA A 3 -3.15 2.89 -3.77
N ALA A 4 -3.64 1.83 -4.41
CA ALA A 4 -5.06 1.64 -4.67
C ALA A 4 -5.60 0.59 -3.69
N ILE A 5 -6.76 0.86 -3.12
CA ILE A 5 -7.50 -0.10 -2.30
C ILE A 5 -8.80 -0.44 -3.02
N THR A 6 -9.05 -1.73 -3.19
CA THR A 6 -10.33 -2.24 -3.70
C THR A 6 -11.01 -3.09 -2.63
N ARG A 7 -12.34 -3.19 -2.70
CA ARG A 7 -13.13 -4.04 -1.81
C ARG A 7 -13.80 -5.18 -2.60
N SER A 8 -13.58 -6.41 -2.17
CA SER A 8 -14.27 -7.60 -2.70
C SER A 8 -14.54 -8.60 -1.57
N ASP A 9 -15.69 -9.27 -1.60
CA ASP A 9 -16.03 -10.39 -0.72
C ASP A 9 -15.81 -10.13 0.78
N GLY A 10 -16.05 -8.89 1.23
CA GLY A 10 -15.88 -8.48 2.62
C GLY A 10 -14.42 -8.29 3.05
N TRP A 11 -13.50 -8.16 2.10
CA TRP A 11 -12.10 -7.84 2.30
C TRP A 11 -11.70 -6.57 1.55
N TYR A 12 -10.67 -5.90 2.07
CA TYR A 12 -9.97 -4.83 1.38
C TYR A 12 -8.61 -5.36 0.93
N SER A 13 -8.25 -5.12 -0.32
CA SER A 13 -6.93 -5.42 -0.87
C SER A 13 -6.27 -4.11 -1.28
N ALA A 14 -5.02 -3.91 -0.86
CA ALA A 14 -4.23 -2.74 -1.18
C ALA A 14 -2.99 -3.12 -1.98
N GLU A 15 -2.70 -2.37 -3.04
CA GLU A 15 -1.53 -2.54 -3.91
C GLU A 15 -0.76 -1.21 -3.97
N CYS A 16 0.55 -1.26 -3.73
CA CYS A 16 1.44 -0.12 -3.98
C CYS A 16 1.86 -0.13 -5.45
N LEU A 17 1.80 1.03 -6.12
CA LEU A 17 2.07 1.10 -7.56
C LEU A 17 3.57 1.18 -7.90
N GLU A 18 4.40 1.60 -6.94
CA GLU A 18 5.84 1.78 -7.13
C GLU A 18 6.69 0.56 -6.73
N VAL A 19 6.16 -0.33 -5.89
CA VAL A 19 6.88 -1.51 -5.37
C VAL A 19 5.98 -2.74 -5.36
N ALA A 20 6.58 -3.93 -5.45
CA ALA A 20 5.85 -5.20 -5.48
C ALA A 20 5.30 -5.59 -4.09
N VAL A 21 4.45 -4.72 -3.52
CA VAL A 21 3.81 -4.88 -2.22
C VAL A 21 2.31 -4.88 -2.39
N VAL A 22 1.69 -5.97 -1.95
CA VAL A 22 0.24 -6.13 -1.85
C VAL A 22 -0.10 -6.60 -0.45
N THR A 23 -1.13 -6.03 0.15
CA THR A 23 -1.65 -6.42 1.46
C THR A 23 -3.16 -6.53 1.44
N GLN A 24 -3.72 -7.10 2.50
CA GLN A 24 -5.16 -7.24 2.68
C GLN A 24 -5.55 -7.07 4.14
N GLY A 25 -6.81 -6.75 4.39
CA GLY A 25 -7.38 -6.61 5.73
C GLY A 25 -8.91 -6.65 5.72
N ARG A 26 -9.48 -6.80 6.92
CA ARG A 26 -10.93 -6.78 7.15
C ARG A 26 -11.48 -5.36 7.26
N THR A 27 -10.63 -4.39 7.58
CA THR A 27 -10.97 -2.96 7.63
C THR A 27 -9.98 -2.13 6.81
N LEU A 28 -10.37 -0.92 6.43
CA LEU A 28 -9.46 0.03 5.76
C LEU A 28 -8.24 0.32 6.64
N ASP A 29 -8.45 0.56 7.94
CA ASP A 29 -7.37 0.86 8.88
C ASP A 29 -6.35 -0.28 8.98
N GLU A 30 -6.82 -1.52 9.10
CA GLU A 30 -5.96 -2.72 9.12
C GLU A 30 -5.18 -2.85 7.82
N THR A 31 -5.85 -2.65 6.68
CA THR A 31 -5.24 -2.78 5.36
C THR A 31 -4.16 -1.74 5.14
N VAL A 32 -4.41 -0.49 5.53
CA VAL A 32 -3.43 0.60 5.44
C VAL A 32 -2.26 0.39 6.41
N ALA A 33 -2.51 -0.12 7.61
CA ALA A 33 -1.44 -0.46 8.56
C ALA A 33 -0.54 -1.56 7.99
N ASN A 34 -1.13 -2.67 7.51
CA ASN A 34 -0.40 -3.76 6.88
C ASN A 34 0.40 -3.27 5.66
N LEU A 35 -0.18 -2.40 4.83
CA LEU A 35 0.48 -1.81 3.67
C LEU A 35 1.73 -1.00 4.06
N ARG A 36 1.63 -0.17 5.10
CA ARG A 36 2.76 0.64 5.60
C ARG A 36 3.91 -0.24 6.09
N ASP A 37 3.60 -1.28 6.86
CA ASP A 37 4.60 -2.19 7.40
C ASP A 37 5.28 -3.00 6.29
N ALA A 38 4.50 -3.49 5.32
CA ALA A 38 5.04 -4.23 4.18
C ALA A 38 5.89 -3.35 3.24
N ILE A 39 5.51 -2.09 3.04
CA ILE A 39 6.34 -1.10 2.33
C ILE A 39 7.65 -0.85 3.09
N ALA A 40 7.58 -0.62 4.40
CA ALA A 40 8.77 -0.37 5.21
C ALA A 40 9.74 -1.55 5.13
N LEU A 41 9.24 -2.78 5.29
CA LEU A 41 10.04 -4.00 5.16
C LEU A 41 10.65 -4.14 3.76
N HIS A 42 9.90 -3.85 2.70
CA HIS A 42 10.41 -3.91 1.32
C HIS A 42 11.53 -2.90 1.05
N LEU A 43 11.44 -1.70 1.64
CA LEU A 43 12.47 -0.67 1.52
C LEU A 43 13.71 -1.00 2.36
N GLU A 44 13.56 -1.62 3.54
CA GLU A 44 14.68 -2.12 4.34
C GLU A 44 15.53 -3.17 3.58
N ASP A 45 14.89 -3.97 2.72
CA ASP A 45 15.54 -5.00 1.90
C ASP A 45 16.14 -4.47 0.58
N GLY A 46 15.88 -3.21 0.21
CA GLY A 46 16.25 -2.61 -1.07
C GLY A 46 17.42 -1.61 -0.99
N ASP A 47 18.20 -1.48 -2.08
CA ASP A 47 19.10 -0.33 -2.25
C ASP A 47 18.24 0.90 -2.56
N ASP A 48 17.90 1.67 -1.52
CA ASP A 48 17.09 2.89 -1.52
C ASP A 48 17.39 3.85 -2.70
N SER A 49 18.61 3.79 -3.23
CA SER A 49 19.08 4.61 -4.34
C SER A 49 18.42 4.29 -5.69
N ALA A 50 17.94 3.06 -5.90
CA ALA A 50 17.40 2.61 -7.19
C ALA A 50 16.00 3.19 -7.51
N LEU A 51 15.22 3.52 -6.47
CA LEU A 51 13.87 4.07 -6.62
C LEU A 51 13.85 5.62 -6.58
N GLY A 52 14.99 6.27 -6.27
CA GLY A 52 15.07 7.73 -6.15
C GLY A 52 14.19 8.30 -5.03
N LEU A 53 13.81 7.48 -4.06
CA LEU A 53 12.89 7.80 -2.98
C LEU A 53 13.66 8.42 -1.81
N LEU A 54 13.50 9.73 -1.59
CA LEU A 54 14.08 10.42 -0.43
C LEU A 54 13.02 10.58 0.68
N PRO A 55 13.30 10.17 1.93
CA PRO A 55 12.35 10.32 3.02
C PRO A 55 12.16 11.79 3.46
N PRO A 56 10.98 12.14 4.02
CA PRO A 56 9.84 11.25 4.28
C PRO A 56 8.99 11.01 3.02
N LEU A 57 8.65 9.75 2.78
CA LEU A 57 7.78 9.37 1.67
C LEU A 57 6.31 9.50 2.09
N ALA A 58 5.57 10.36 1.40
CA ALA A 58 4.12 10.40 1.55
C ALA A 58 3.49 9.18 0.86
N LEU A 59 2.57 8.52 1.56
CA LEU A 59 1.71 7.47 1.01
C LEU A 59 0.32 8.07 0.72
N HIS A 60 0.01 8.20 -0.57
CA HIS A 60 -1.32 8.60 -1.04
C HIS A 60 -2.13 7.35 -1.33
N VAL A 61 -3.30 7.23 -0.70
CA VAL A 61 -4.16 6.06 -0.83
C VAL A 61 -5.46 6.46 -1.52
N THR A 62 -5.79 5.79 -2.60
CA THR A 62 -7.08 5.92 -3.29
C THR A 62 -7.90 4.68 -2.98
N PHE A 63 -9.10 4.87 -2.42
CA PHE A 63 -10.04 3.78 -2.19
C PHE A 63 -11.11 3.78 -3.29
N GLU A 64 -11.21 2.67 -3.99
CA GLU A 64 -12.19 2.43 -5.04
C GLU A 64 -13.31 1.55 -4.47
N ASP A 65 -14.49 2.17 -4.28
CA ASP A 65 -15.71 1.47 -3.90
C ASP A 65 -16.69 1.50 -5.07
N ALA A 66 -17.26 0.36 -5.40
CA ALA A 66 -18.27 0.27 -6.44
C ALA A 66 -19.59 0.85 -5.89
N VAL A 67 -20.00 2.00 -6.42
CA VAL A 67 -21.33 2.55 -6.15
C VAL A 67 -22.32 1.91 -7.13
N MET A 68 -23.27 1.14 -6.59
CA MET A 68 -24.37 0.52 -7.33
C MET A 68 -25.57 1.46 -7.49
#